data_AF-A0AAQ4E5E2-F1
#
_entry.id   AF-A0AAQ4E5E2-F1
#
_cell.length_a   1.000
_cell.length_b   1.000
_cell.length_c   1.000
_cell.angle_alpha   90.00
_cell.angle_beta   90.00
_cell.angle_gamma   90.00
#
_symmetry.space_group_name_H-M   'P 1'
#
loop_
_entity.id
_entity.type
_entity.pdbx_description
1 polymer ?
#
loop_
_entity_poly.entity_id
_entity_poly.type
_entity_poly.pdbx_seq_one_letter_code
_entity_poly.pdbx_strand_id
1 'polypeptide(L)'
;MRDNVSVMRGLAQHTRVEHSKWMWNLLEFMALINNNEAIHNDMDSCGLRLNDSLVRIDARVLPPEKVMQGSIAYRYSAATADSADF
;
A
#
# COMPACT_ATOMS: atom_id res chain seq x y z
N MET A 1 9.14 20.71 15.12
CA MET A 1 8.32 20.59 13.90
C MET A 1 7.22 19.54 14.05
N ARG A 2 7.53 18.35 14.61
CA ARG A 2 6.53 17.32 14.98
C ARG A 2 5.51 17.80 16.02
N ASP A 3 5.86 18.76 16.87
CA ASP A 3 4.98 19.27 17.95
C ASP A 3 3.85 20.18 17.43
N ASN A 4 3.93 20.60 16.16
CA ASN A 4 2.90 21.43 15.55
C ASN A 4 1.89 20.55 14.78
N VAL A 5 0.76 20.29 15.43
CA VAL A 5 -0.30 19.42 14.92
C VAL A 5 -0.93 19.97 13.63
N SER A 6 -1.02 21.29 13.45
CA SER A 6 -1.59 21.86 12.22
C SER A 6 -0.66 21.67 11.02
N VAL A 7 0.64 21.84 11.22
CA VAL A 7 1.66 21.59 10.20
C VAL A 7 1.71 20.11 9.83
N MET A 8 1.66 19.20 10.80
CA MET A 8 1.63 17.76 10.53
C MET A 8 0.35 17.31 9.83
N ARG A 9 -0.79 17.94 10.13
CA ARG A 9 -2.05 17.69 9.42
C ARG A 9 -1.96 18.13 7.95
N GLY A 10 -1.44 19.32 7.69
CA GLY A 10 -1.22 19.80 6.32
C GLY A 10 -0.24 18.93 5.55
N LEU A 11 0.87 18.54 6.18
CA LEU A 11 1.86 17.65 5.57
C LEU A 11 1.21 16.30 5.23
N ALA A 12 0.47 15.71 6.17
CA ALA A 12 -0.21 14.43 5.95
C ALA A 12 -1.23 14.50 4.80
N GLN A 13 -1.92 15.61 4.59
CA GLN A 13 -2.83 15.77 3.45
C GLN A 13 -2.10 15.70 2.10
N HIS A 14 -0.86 16.18 2.03
CA HIS A 14 -0.07 16.20 0.80
C HIS A 14 0.85 14.99 0.62
N THR A 15 1.24 14.32 1.70
CA THR A 15 2.09 13.12 1.65
C THR A 15 1.31 11.82 1.69
N ARG A 16 0.02 11.84 2.07
CA ARG A 16 -0.83 10.65 2.02
C ARG A 16 -1.17 10.35 0.57
N VAL A 17 -0.53 9.33 0.03
CA VAL A 17 -0.81 8.84 -1.32
C VAL A 17 -1.85 7.73 -1.21
N GLU A 18 -2.91 7.84 -2.01
CA GLU A 18 -3.89 6.76 -2.18
C GLU A 18 -3.20 5.51 -2.75
N HIS A 19 -3.61 4.32 -2.31
CA HIS A 19 -2.97 3.07 -2.70
C HIS A 19 -2.93 2.85 -4.22
N SER A 20 -4.03 3.19 -4.91
CA SER A 20 -4.13 3.13 -6.39
C SER A 20 -3.10 4.04 -7.07
N LYS A 21 -2.97 5.28 -6.59
CA LYS A 21 -2.03 6.28 -7.13
C LYS A 21 -0.58 5.90 -6.85
N TRP A 22 -0.31 5.33 -5.68
CA TRP A 22 1.01 4.82 -5.33
C TRP A 22 1.43 3.69 -6.27
N MET A 23 0.52 2.75 -6.56
CA MET A 23 0.77 1.65 -7.50
C MET A 23 1.08 2.17 -8.91
N TRP A 24 0.31 3.15 -9.39
CA TRP A 24 0.52 3.75 -10.71
C TRP A 24 1.86 4.47 -10.81
N ASN A 25 2.20 5.31 -9.81
CA ASN A 25 3.50 5.99 -9.74
C ASN A 25 4.67 4.98 -9.74
N LEU A 26 4.52 3.84 -9.06
CA LEU A 26 5.56 2.81 -9.01
C LEU A 26 5.76 2.14 -10.38
N LEU A 27 4.67 1.83 -11.08
CA LEU A 27 4.74 1.25 -12.42
C LEU A 27 5.35 2.23 -13.43
N GLU A 28 4.99 3.52 -13.34
CA GLU A 28 5.60 4.57 -14.14
C GLU A 28 7.10 4.70 -13.87
N PHE A 29 7.50 4.67 -12.59
CA PHE A 29 8.90 4.67 -12.19
C PHE A 29 9.67 3.46 -12.73
N MET A 30 9.11 2.25 -12.65
CA MET A 30 9.72 1.05 -13.22
C MET A 30 9.89 1.18 -14.73
N ALA A 31 8.89 1.70 -15.44
CA ALA A 31 8.98 1.93 -16.88
C ALA A 31 10.06 2.97 -17.24
N LEU A 32 10.20 4.04 -16.46
CA LEU A 32 11.25 5.04 -16.66
C LEU A 32 12.64 4.47 -16.47
N ILE A 33 12.83 3.60 -15.48
CA ILE A 33 14.12 2.94 -15.23
C ILE A 33 14.43 1.93 -16.34
N ASN A 34 13.47 1.08 -16.71
CA ASN A 34 13.68 0.04 -17.72
C ASN A 34 13.99 0.62 -19.10
N ASN A 35 13.44 1.80 -19.42
CA ASN A 35 13.70 2.48 -20.68
C ASN A 35 14.99 3.33 -20.68
N ASN A 36 15.72 3.40 -19.57
CA ASN A 36 16.97 4.14 -19.50
C ASN A 36 18.16 3.25 -19.89
N GLU A 37 18.69 3.47 -21.10
CA GLU A 37 19.80 2.69 -21.66
C GLU A 37 21.04 2.69 -20.77
N ALA A 38 21.35 3.79 -20.07
CA ALA A 38 22.51 3.86 -19.19
C ALA A 38 22.36 2.90 -18.00
N ILE A 39 21.16 2.80 -17.43
CA ILE A 39 20.86 1.89 -16.32
C ILE A 39 20.86 0.45 -16.83
N HIS A 40 20.26 0.19 -18.00
CA HIS A 40 20.23 -1.13 -18.61
C HIS A 40 21.65 -1.67 -18.85
N ASN A 41 22.54 -0.83 -19.39
CA ASN A 41 23.93 -1.21 -19.65
C ASN A 41 24.70 -1.51 -18.36
N ASP A 42 24.52 -0.70 -17.31
CA ASP A 42 25.18 -0.92 -16.01
C ASP A 42 24.68 -2.21 -15.34
N MET A 43 23.38 -2.47 -15.42
CA MET A 43 22.78 -3.70 -14.91
C MET A 43 23.21 -4.96 -15.67
N ASP A 44 23.24 -4.91 -17.00
CA ASP A 44 23.73 -6.01 -17.84
C ASP A 44 25.22 -6.27 -17.56
N SER A 45 26.03 -5.24 -17.29
CA SER A 45 27.43 -5.39 -16.89
C SER A 45 27.58 -6.15 -15.55
N CYS A 46 26.61 -5.99 -14.66
CA CYS A 46 26.50 -6.72 -13.40
C CYS A 46 25.81 -8.10 -13.54
N GLY A 47 25.36 -8.47 -14.74
CA GLY A 47 24.58 -9.70 -14.97
C GLY A 47 23.17 -9.67 -14.37
N LEU A 48 22.61 -8.48 -14.15
CA LEU A 48 21.30 -8.26 -13.54
C LEU A 48 20.30 -7.74 -14.56
N ARG A 49 19.01 -8.04 -14.36
CA ARG A 49 17.90 -7.48 -15.13
C ARG A 49 16.75 -7.11 -14.22
N LEU A 50 16.08 -6.00 -14.52
CA LEU A 50 14.85 -5.62 -13.82
C LEU A 50 13.69 -6.44 -14.38
N ASN A 51 12.74 -6.75 -13.49
CA ASN A 51 11.51 -7.42 -13.86
C ASN A 51 10.44 -6.36 -14.18
N ASP A 52 9.64 -6.59 -15.21
CA ASP A 52 8.53 -5.71 -15.62
C ASP A 52 7.26 -5.89 -14.78
N SER A 53 7.31 -6.77 -13.78
CA SER A 53 6.16 -7.11 -12.94
C SER A 53 6.44 -6.92 -11.46
N LEU A 54 5.42 -6.46 -10.73
CA LEU A 54 5.45 -6.40 -9.27
C LEU A 54 5.41 -7.81 -8.68
N VAL A 55 6.13 -7.99 -7.58
CA VAL A 55 6.18 -9.27 -6.87
C VAL A 55 4.79 -9.63 -6.34
N ARG A 56 4.28 -10.79 -6.73
CA ARG A 56 3.02 -11.34 -6.23
C ARG A 56 3.30 -12.16 -4.97
N ILE A 57 2.62 -11.83 -3.88
CA ILE A 57 2.81 -12.48 -2.59
C ILE A 57 1.55 -13.28 -2.25
N ASP A 58 1.72 -14.60 -2.07
CA ASP A 58 0.65 -15.48 -1.61
C ASP A 58 0.43 -15.30 -0.11
N ALA A 59 -0.42 -14.32 0.24
CA ALA A 59 -0.77 -13.99 1.61
C ALA A 59 -2.07 -14.68 2.04
N ARG A 60 -2.28 -14.77 3.37
CA ARG A 60 -3.53 -15.23 3.98
C ARG A 60 -4.28 -14.05 4.58
N VAL A 61 -5.60 -14.00 4.34
CA VAL A 61 -6.50 -13.05 5.00
C VAL A 61 -7.12 -13.75 6.20
N LEU A 62 -6.93 -13.18 7.40
CA LEU A 62 -7.53 -13.73 8.61
C LEU A 62 -9.05 -13.55 8.59
N PRO A 63 -9.82 -14.52 9.11
CA PRO A 63 -11.25 -14.35 9.28
C PRO A 63 -11.53 -13.20 10.26
N PRO A 64 -12.66 -12.49 10.10
CA PRO A 64 -13.04 -11.42 11.01
C PRO A 64 -13.25 -11.96 12.42
N GLU A 65 -12.80 -11.19 13.41
CA GLU A 65 -13.03 -11.49 14.82
C GLU A 65 -14.48 -11.23 15.23
N LYS A 66 -14.92 -11.93 16.28
CA LYS A 66 -16.24 -11.77 16.87
C LYS A 66 -16.15 -10.81 18.06
N VAL A 67 -16.93 -9.73 18.02
CA VAL A 67 -17.01 -8.78 19.13
C VAL A 67 -18.16 -9.20 20.04
N MET A 68 -17.86 -9.38 21.33
CA MET A 68 -18.85 -9.75 22.35
C MET A 68 -19.13 -8.55 23.25
N GLN A 69 -20.41 -8.20 23.44
CA GLN A 69 -20.85 -7.19 24.40
C GLN A 69 -21.96 -7.80 25.27
N GLY A 70 -21.64 -8.06 26.55
CA GLY A 70 -22.52 -8.85 27.42
C GLY A 70 -22.70 -10.27 26.87
N SER A 71 -23.95 -10.71 26.68
CA SER A 71 -24.29 -11.99 26.06
C SER A 71 -24.51 -11.92 24.54
N ILE A 72 -24.32 -10.74 23.93
CA ILE A 72 -24.61 -10.50 22.52
C ILE A 72 -23.32 -10.55 21.70
N ALA A 73 -23.45 -11.12 20.51
CA ALA A 73 -22.41 -11.54 19.62
C ALA A 73 -22.52 -10.80 18.28
N TYR A 74 -21.65 -9.82 18.04
CA TYR A 74 -21.65 -9.03 16.80
C TYR A 74 -20.66 -9.59 15.79
N ARG A 75 -21.09 -9.68 14.52
CA ARG A 75 -20.18 -9.97 13.40
C ARG A 75 -19.55 -8.65 12.96
N TYR A 76 -18.24 -8.54 13.09
CA TYR A 76 -17.50 -7.37 12.62
C TYR A 76 -17.11 -7.56 11.15
N SER A 77 -17.46 -6.59 10.28
CA SER A 77 -16.94 -6.52 8.91
C SER A 77 -15.82 -5.49 8.83
N ALA A 78 -14.58 -5.95 8.72
CA ALA A 78 -13.40 -5.08 8.62
C ALA A 78 -13.40 -4.19 7.36
N ALA A 79 -14.13 -4.59 6.30
CA ALA A 79 -14.19 -3.84 5.04
C ALA A 79 -15.07 -2.58 5.12
N THR A 80 -16.07 -2.59 5.98
CA THR A 80 -17.08 -1.51 6.06
C THR A 80 -16.95 -0.67 7.33
N ALA A 81 -16.22 -1.16 8.34
CA ALA A 81 -16.23 -0.61 9.70
C ALA A 81 -17.64 -0.39 10.28
N ASP A 82 -18.66 -1.02 9.69
CA ASP A 82 -20.03 -1.03 10.18
C ASP A 82 -20.20 -2.26 11.07
N SER A 83 -20.52 -2.03 12.33
CA SER A 83 -21.23 -3.01 13.14
C SER A 83 -22.69 -3.01 12.67
N ALA A 84 -23.06 -3.97 11.83
CA ALA A 84 -24.47 -4.14 11.46
C ALA A 84 -25.25 -4.57 12.71
N ASP A 85 -26.13 -3.69 13.17
CA ASP A 85 -27.18 -4.02 14.12
C ASP A 85 -28.27 -4.82 13.38
N PHE A 86 -28.39 -6.10 13.77
CA PHE A 86 -29.43 -7.09 13.44
C PHE A 86 -29.58 -7.52 11.97
#